data_AF-A0A5C7N044-F1
#
_entry.id   AF-A0A5C7N044-F1
#
_cell.length_a   1.000
_cell.length_b   1.000
_cell.length_c   1.000
_cell.angle_alpha   90.00
_cell.angle_beta   90.00
_cell.angle_gamma   90.00
#
_symmetry.space_group_name_H-M   'P 1'
#
loop_
_entity.id
_entity.type
_entity.pdbx_description
1 polymer ?
#
loop_
_entity_poly.entity_id
_entity_poly.type
_entity_poly.pdbx_seq_one_letter_code
_entity_poly.pdbx_strand_id
1 'polypeptide(L)'
;MQAVNLHSFRQKVRYHKKRLRSFLTKIEKNPPKGLDALTRKLEPEVWKEVDCLTCANCCKTMSPTFTKADIKRISGHFEMTPEAFSKKWLRKDRTGDI
;
A
#
# COMPACT_ATOMS: atom_id res chain seq x y z
N MET A 1 -17.23 -10.17 0.87
CA MET A 1 -16.10 -10.10 1.83
C MET A 1 -16.54 -9.38 3.09
N GLN A 2 -16.06 -9.78 4.27
CA GLN A 2 -16.39 -9.09 5.53
C GLN A 2 -15.41 -7.95 5.78
N ALA A 3 -15.91 -6.78 6.19
CA ALA A 3 -15.07 -5.63 6.51
C ALA A 3 -14.18 -5.91 7.73
N VAL A 4 -12.93 -5.45 7.69
CA VAL A 4 -11.96 -5.65 8.78
C VAL A 4 -12.37 -4.87 10.03
N ASN A 5 -12.69 -5.57 11.11
CA ASN A 5 -12.85 -4.96 12.43
C ASN A 5 -11.47 -4.75 13.09
N LEU A 6 -11.01 -3.49 13.16
CA LEU A 6 -9.68 -3.13 13.66
C LEU A 6 -9.45 -3.51 15.13
N HIS A 7 -10.47 -3.50 15.98
CA HIS A 7 -10.34 -3.87 17.39
C HIS A 7 -10.02 -5.36 17.53
N SER A 8 -10.82 -6.22 16.90
CA SER A 8 -10.59 -7.66 16.88
C SER A 8 -9.28 -8.04 16.18
N PHE A 9 -8.93 -7.31 15.11
CA PHE A 9 -7.69 -7.51 14.36
C PHE A 9 -6.46 -7.26 15.24
N ARG A 10 -6.45 -6.20 16.06
CA ARG A 10 -5.35 -5.94 17.00
C ARG A 10 -5.13 -7.10 17.99
N GLN A 11 -6.21 -7.72 18.47
CA GLN A 11 -6.11 -8.89 19.33
C GLN A 11 -5.51 -10.09 18.57
N LYS A 12 -6.01 -10.40 17.36
CA LYS A 12 -5.46 -11.46 16.51
C LYS A 12 -3.97 -11.27 16.22
N VAL A 13 -3.56 -10.05 15.89
CA VAL A 13 -2.15 -9.71 15.70
C VAL A 13 -1.35 -9.99 16.98
N ARG A 14 -1.83 -9.57 18.15
CA ARG A 14 -1.13 -9.85 19.43
C ARG A 14 -0.82 -11.35 19.61
N TYR A 15 -1.77 -12.23 19.31
CA TYR A 15 -1.58 -13.67 19.46
C TYR A 15 -0.71 -14.30 18.36
N HIS A 16 -0.84 -13.85 17.11
CA HIS A 16 -0.20 -14.50 15.96
C HIS A 16 1.07 -13.81 15.43
N LYS A 17 1.41 -12.61 15.93
CA LYS A 17 2.53 -11.79 15.46
C LYS A 17 3.85 -12.56 15.39
N LYS A 18 4.17 -13.36 16.42
CA LYS A 18 5.44 -14.12 16.46
C LYS A 18 5.54 -15.12 15.31
N ARG A 19 4.46 -15.88 15.06
CA ARG A 19 4.39 -16.86 13.97
C ARG A 19 4.49 -16.18 12.60
N LEU A 20 3.71 -15.12 12.39
CA LEU A 20 3.73 -14.37 11.13
C LEU A 20 5.11 -13.76 10.85
N ARG A 21 5.71 -13.11 11.85
CA ARG A 21 7.06 -12.52 11.71
C ARG A 21 8.11 -13.58 11.40
N SER A 22 8.07 -14.73 12.07
CA SER A 22 9.00 -15.83 11.79
C SER A 22 8.85 -16.35 10.36
N PHE A 23 7.62 -16.45 9.84
CA PHE A 23 7.36 -16.84 8.46
C PHE A 23 7.95 -15.83 7.46
N LEU A 24 7.67 -14.53 7.64
CA LEU A 24 8.16 -13.48 6.75
C LEU A 24 9.70 -13.42 6.75
N THR A 25 10.33 -13.43 7.92
CA THR A 25 11.80 -13.40 8.04
C THR A 25 12.46 -14.62 7.38
N LYS A 26 11.81 -15.80 7.36
CA LYS A 26 12.35 -16.97 6.65
C LYS A 26 12.33 -16.76 5.14
N ILE A 27 11.25 -16.19 4.59
CA ILE A 27 11.12 -15.89 3.17
C ILE A 27 12.12 -14.81 2.75
N GLU A 28 12.27 -13.75 3.54
CA GLU A 28 13.22 -12.66 3.26
C GLU A 28 14.67 -13.17 3.22
N LYS A 29 15.05 -14.04 4.16
CA LYS A 29 16.42 -14.59 4.22
C LYS A 29 16.71 -15.61 3.13
N ASN A 30 15.73 -16.45 2.82
CA ASN A 30 15.87 -17.53 1.85
C ASN A 30 14.66 -17.53 0.91
N PRO A 31 14.61 -16.59 -0.05
CA PRO A 31 13.48 -16.46 -0.95
C PRO A 31 13.34 -17.72 -1.82
N PRO A 32 12.13 -18.31 -1.93
CA PRO A 32 11.89 -19.45 -2.80
C PRO A 32 12.19 -19.08 -4.26
N LYS A 33 12.67 -20.06 -5.04
CA LYS A 33 12.84 -19.87 -6.49
C LYS A 33 11.47 -19.53 -7.11
N GLY A 34 11.42 -18.44 -7.88
CA GLY A 34 10.20 -18.01 -8.58
C GLY A 34 9.15 -17.37 -7.69
N LEU A 35 9.51 -16.82 -6.52
CA LEU A 35 8.58 -16.14 -5.60
C LEU A 35 7.70 -15.10 -6.31
N ASP A 36 8.27 -14.28 -7.20
CA ASP A 36 7.53 -13.24 -7.91
C ASP A 36 6.49 -13.82 -8.87
N ALA A 37 6.87 -14.86 -9.63
CA ALA A 37 5.97 -15.54 -10.54
C ALA A 37 4.82 -16.25 -9.79
N LEU A 38 5.15 -16.87 -8.65
CA LEU A 38 4.16 -17.47 -7.75
C LEU A 38 3.20 -16.41 -7.21
N THR A 39 3.72 -15.28 -6.75
CA THR A 39 2.93 -14.18 -6.19
C THR A 39 1.96 -13.63 -7.23
N ARG A 40 2.42 -13.36 -8.45
CA ARG A 40 1.57 -12.89 -9.55
C ARG A 40 0.44 -13.87 -9.89
N LYS A 41 0.69 -15.18 -9.75
CA LYS A 41 -0.34 -16.21 -9.98
C LYS A 41 -1.39 -16.24 -8.86
N LEU A 42 -0.98 -16.08 -7.61
CA LEU A 42 -1.86 -16.18 -6.44
C LEU A 42 -2.61 -14.88 -6.14
N GLU A 43 -2.04 -13.73 -6.51
CA GLU A 43 -2.60 -12.41 -6.25
C GLU A 43 -4.09 -12.28 -6.65
N PRO A 44 -4.53 -12.69 -7.85
CA PRO A 44 -5.94 -12.57 -8.24
C PRO A 44 -6.90 -13.41 -7.39
N GLU A 45 -6.42 -14.52 -6.82
CA GLU A 45 -7.22 -15.36 -5.92
C GLU A 45 -7.33 -14.70 -4.54
N VAL A 46 -6.22 -14.18 -4.02
CA VAL A 46 -6.19 -13.47 -2.72
C VAL A 46 -7.05 -12.21 -2.75
N TRP A 47 -7.05 -11.43 -3.83
CA TRP A 47 -7.87 -10.21 -3.93
C TRP A 47 -9.38 -10.47 -4.00
N LYS A 48 -9.83 -11.70 -4.30
CA LYS A 48 -11.25 -12.06 -4.15
C LYS A 48 -11.68 -12.12 -2.68
N GLU A 49 -10.72 -12.34 -1.79
CA GLU A 49 -10.92 -12.52 -0.35
C GLU A 49 -10.37 -11.36 0.50
N VAL A 50 -9.54 -10.48 -0.08
CA VAL A 50 -8.93 -9.32 0.57
C VAL A 50 -9.31 -8.02 -0.12
N ASP A 51 -9.83 -7.06 0.66
CA ASP A 51 -10.17 -5.71 0.20
C ASP A 51 -9.39 -4.74 1.10
N CYS A 52 -8.38 -4.12 0.53
CA CYS A 52 -7.48 -3.22 1.25
C CYS A 52 -8.18 -1.94 1.71
N LEU A 53 -9.32 -1.56 1.10
CA LEU A 53 -10.10 -0.39 1.47
C LEU A 53 -10.85 -0.59 2.78
N THR A 54 -11.08 -1.84 3.20
CA THR A 54 -11.80 -2.16 4.44
C THR A 54 -11.08 -1.64 5.68
N CYS A 55 -9.75 -1.76 5.74
CA CYS A 55 -8.95 -1.15 6.81
C CYS A 55 -8.38 0.21 6.38
N ALA A 56 -8.03 0.35 5.10
CA ALA A 56 -7.36 1.50 4.50
C ALA A 56 -6.14 1.97 5.30
N ASN A 57 -5.46 1.07 6.03
CA ASN A 57 -4.36 1.44 6.91
C ASN A 57 -3.23 2.10 6.11
N CYS A 58 -2.84 1.52 4.97
CA CYS A 58 -1.81 2.10 4.10
C CYS A 58 -2.21 3.52 3.66
N CYS A 59 -3.44 3.73 3.16
CA CYS A 59 -3.90 5.05 2.72
C CYS A 59 -4.03 6.07 3.86
N LYS A 60 -4.25 5.63 5.10
CA LYS A 60 -4.36 6.49 6.28
C LYS A 60 -3.02 6.88 6.88
N THR A 61 -1.99 6.06 6.68
CA THR A 61 -0.68 6.26 7.31
C THR A 61 0.42 6.65 6.34
N MET A 62 0.29 6.26 5.07
CA MET A 62 1.27 6.57 4.04
C MET A 62 0.77 7.77 3.24
N SER A 63 1.57 8.82 3.22
CA SER A 63 1.42 9.90 2.25
C SER A 63 2.05 9.45 0.95
N PRO A 64 1.33 9.44 -0.19
CA PRO A 64 1.95 9.20 -1.48
C PRO A 64 2.91 10.34 -1.80
N THR A 65 4.16 10.01 -2.13
CA THR A 65 5.12 10.96 -2.67
C THR A 65 4.96 11.02 -4.18
N PHE A 66 4.79 12.21 -4.74
CA PHE A 66 4.64 12.44 -6.17
C PHE A 66 5.94 12.96 -6.77
N THR A 67 6.52 12.17 -7.68
CA THR A 67 7.67 12.64 -8.44
C THR A 67 7.26 13.70 -9.45
N LYS A 68 8.21 14.51 -9.95
CA LYS A 68 7.93 15.47 -11.03
C LYS A 68 7.34 14.79 -12.29
N ALA A 69 7.73 13.54 -12.55
CA ALA A 69 7.18 12.75 -13.65
C ALA A 69 5.71 12.39 -13.41
N ASP A 70 5.36 11.99 -12.18
CA ASP A 70 3.98 11.73 -11.79
C ASP A 70 3.12 12.98 -11.88
N ILE A 71 3.60 14.11 -11.35
CA ILE A 71 2.88 15.39 -11.42
C ILE A 71 2.61 15.77 -12.88
N LYS A 72 3.60 15.64 -13.76
CA LYS A 72 3.43 15.93 -15.20
C LYS A 72 2.41 14.99 -15.86
N ARG A 73 2.47 13.69 -15.58
CA ARG A 73 1.55 12.70 -16.13
C ARG A 73 0.12 12.91 -15.63
N ILE A 74 -0.05 13.09 -14.32
CA ILE A 74 -1.36 13.22 -13.67
C ILE A 74 -2.02 14.56 -14.06
N SER A 75 -1.28 15.67 -14.05
CA SER A 75 -1.82 16.99 -14.44
C SER A 75 -2.37 17.00 -15.88
N GLY A 76 -1.76 16.24 -16.80
CA GLY A 76 -2.27 16.06 -18.16
C GLY A 76 -3.65 15.39 -18.22
N HIS A 77 -3.95 14.44 -17.33
CA HIS A 77 -5.28 13.81 -17.25
C HIS A 77 -6.37 14.77 -16.76
N PHE A 78 -5.99 15.86 -16.08
CA PHE A 78 -6.91 16.89 -15.61
C PHE A 78 -6.85 18.18 -16.45
N GLU A 79 -6.20 18.14 -17.62
CA GLU A 79 -6.07 19.27 -18.55
C GLU A 79 -5.56 20.56 -17.87
N MET A 80 -4.63 20.42 -16.93
CA MET A 80 -4.04 21.54 -16.18
C MET A 80 -2.52 21.50 -16.21
N THR A 81 -1.89 22.64 -15.93
CA THR A 81 -0.43 22.69 -15.81
C THR A 81 0.03 21.94 -14.55
N PRO A 82 1.26 21.37 -14.54
CA PRO A 82 1.84 20.76 -13.35
C PRO A 82 1.82 21.68 -12.11
N GLU A 83 2.02 22.98 -12.32
CA GLU A 83 1.98 24.02 -11.29
C GLU A 83 0.57 24.20 -10.72
N ALA A 84 -0.44 24.32 -11.59
CA ALA A 84 -1.83 24.44 -11.20
C ALA A 84 -2.31 23.18 -10.45
N PHE A 85 -1.91 22.00 -10.92
CA PHE A 85 -2.17 20.72 -10.26
C PHE A 85 -1.55 20.68 -8.86
N SER A 86 -0.26 21.01 -8.75
CA SER A 86 0.46 20.97 -7.48
C SER A 86 -0.15 21.95 -6.47
N LYS A 87 -0.49 23.17 -6.90
CA LYS A 87 -1.13 24.17 -6.04
C LYS A 87 -2.50 23.72 -5.56
N LYS A 88 -3.30 23.12 -6.45
CA LYS A 88 -4.67 22.70 -6.16
C LYS A 88 -4.73 21.46 -5.27
N TRP A 89 -3.90 20.45 -5.54
CA TRP A 89 -4.07 19.10 -4.99
C TRP A 89 -2.94 18.62 -4.09
N LEU A 90 -1.73 19.15 -4.22
CA LEU A 90 -0.57 18.67 -3.47
C LEU A 90 -0.26 19.58 -2.28
N ARG A 91 0.28 18.97 -1.23
CA ARG A 91 0.76 19.64 -0.02
C ARG A 91 2.08 18.99 0.36
N LYS A 92 3.04 19.82 0.77
CA LYS A 92 4.27 19.31 1.35
C LYS A 92 3.94 18.65 2.69
N ASP A 93 4.51 17.48 2.91
CA ASP A 93 4.43 16.82 4.20
C ASP A 93 5.41 17.44 5.22
N ARG A 94 5.57 16.80 6.38
CA ARG A 94 6.44 17.26 7.46
C ARG A 94 7.94 17.16 7.13
N THR A 95 8.33 16.32 6.18
CA THR A 95 9.72 16.18 5.72
C THR A 95 10.03 17.09 4.53
N GLY A 96 9.01 17.76 3.98
CA GLY A 96 9.13 18.67 2.84
C GLY A 96 8.92 17.98 1.50
N ASP A 97 8.56 16.69 1.53
CA ASP A 97 8.25 15.89 0.35
C ASP A 97 6.85 16.23 -0.17
N ILE A 98 6.70 16.15 -1.50
CA ILE A 98 5.45 16.41 -2.23
C ILE A 98 4.89 15.09 -2.72
#